data_AF-A0A6A5KKF9-F1
#
_entry.id   AF-A0A6A5KKF9-F1
#
_cell.length_a   1.000
_cell.length_b   1.000
_cell.length_c   1.000
_cell.angle_alpha   90.00
_cell.angle_beta   90.00
_cell.angle_gamma   90.00
#
_symmetry.space_group_name_H-M   'P 1'
#
loop_
_entity.id
_entity.type
_entity.pdbx_description
1 polymer ?
#
loop_
_entity_poly.entity_id
_entity_poly.type
_entity_poly.pdbx_seq_one_letter_code
_entity_poly.pdbx_strand_id
1 'polypeptide(L)'
;MAPPKHKTPTPPPPTSARDPDTSPELGSPSKMTQYNKQTGRPVRKSAGKIKKVEGYVDFEDDEFGPLTSDLSEEEDDEELEPRRFADKKKLQRGLKRKRSPSPPSPRLEPVIYQQELGELTDDEEGGAFHRHNPKKPAVTLQFNVPLGFHGPLFVKLDSTLLQTNEQDTLREMQPDKSKKAPAASPQPKHAPVVRRKGFTDLPPELRNTIYRYIFARKDTGDDLTIPMYKGTSRTLARSAQFLRTCKVIHHEGCSVLYGDNIFSFERHHSTRGAFWEPVPKEIGYQDVLHFLKMIGPENLQYLREVRFFFDDALPQHTSYVDSHEKRRYLNDDYLIHCLRILREAKLRKIHLKFDGRRQLHQSDVKFLGYLEQIKADEVVQISHDRPPWYREPKKIHKWVWDGIKEAMTRKKKLYNTE
;
A
#
# COMPACT_ATOMS: atom_id res chain seq x y z
N MET A 1 5.06 -40.12 -62.52
CA MET A 1 5.15 -38.64 -62.58
C MET A 1 5.45 -38.14 -61.17
N ALA A 2 6.69 -37.71 -60.93
CA ALA A 2 7.16 -37.23 -59.63
C ALA A 2 7.26 -35.69 -59.66
N PRO A 3 6.88 -34.97 -58.60
CA PRO A 3 6.99 -33.52 -58.57
C PRO A 3 8.44 -33.05 -58.35
N PRO A 4 8.83 -31.89 -58.92
CA PRO A 4 10.21 -31.40 -58.90
C PRO A 4 10.59 -30.78 -57.54
N LYS A 5 11.82 -31.05 -57.11
CA LYS A 5 12.44 -30.51 -55.90
C LYS A 5 12.83 -29.05 -56.09
N HIS A 6 12.26 -28.15 -55.28
CA HIS A 6 12.69 -26.76 -55.19
C HIS A 6 14.03 -26.63 -54.44
N LYS A 7 15.01 -25.97 -55.08
CA LYS A 7 16.31 -25.59 -54.48
C LYS A 7 16.12 -24.32 -53.63
N THR A 8 16.46 -24.41 -52.36
CA THR A 8 16.59 -23.25 -51.44
C THR A 8 17.91 -22.50 -51.71
N PRO A 9 17.91 -21.15 -51.75
CA PRO A 9 19.12 -20.36 -51.95
C PRO A 9 19.92 -20.18 -50.65
N THR A 10 21.22 -20.36 -50.77
CA THR A 10 22.25 -20.23 -49.73
C THR A 10 22.46 -18.76 -49.33
N PRO A 11 22.53 -18.40 -48.04
CA PRO A 11 22.85 -17.03 -47.62
C PRO A 11 24.36 -16.73 -47.77
N PRO A 12 24.74 -15.46 -48.05
CA PRO A 12 26.14 -15.06 -48.19
C PRO A 12 26.90 -15.00 -46.85
N PRO A 13 28.25 -15.12 -46.87
CA PRO A 13 29.08 -15.17 -45.68
C PRO A 13 29.22 -13.80 -44.98
N PRO A 14 29.51 -13.78 -43.66
CA PRO A 14 29.61 -12.56 -42.88
C PRO A 14 30.84 -11.74 -43.25
N THR A 15 30.62 -10.46 -43.53
CA THR A 15 31.64 -9.46 -43.82
C THR A 15 32.47 -9.16 -42.58
N SER A 16 33.78 -9.06 -42.78
CA SER A 16 34.81 -8.80 -41.78
C SER A 16 34.63 -7.48 -41.02
N ALA A 17 35.10 -7.50 -39.77
CA ALA A 17 35.12 -6.40 -38.81
C ALA A 17 35.78 -5.13 -39.39
N ARG A 18 35.08 -4.00 -39.25
CA ARG A 18 35.62 -2.65 -39.42
C ARG A 18 35.86 -2.03 -38.05
N ASP A 19 37.05 -1.48 -37.89
CA ASP A 19 37.50 -0.67 -36.75
C ASP A 19 36.52 0.49 -36.46
N PRO A 20 36.07 0.66 -35.20
CA PRO A 20 35.25 1.78 -34.79
C PRO A 20 36.13 2.84 -34.14
N ASP A 21 36.85 3.62 -34.95
CA ASP A 21 37.42 4.87 -34.48
C ASP A 21 37.08 6.01 -35.43
N THR A 22 36.71 7.13 -34.84
CA THR A 22 36.36 8.43 -35.43
C THR A 22 34.93 8.59 -35.95
N SER A 23 34.01 8.93 -35.03
CA SER A 23 32.79 9.68 -35.32
C SER A 23 32.87 11.06 -34.64
N PRO A 24 32.60 12.20 -35.31
CA PRO A 24 32.98 13.53 -34.83
C PRO A 24 31.91 14.23 -33.96
N GLU A 25 30.80 13.56 -33.63
CA GLU A 25 29.66 14.20 -32.94
C GLU A 25 29.65 14.04 -31.41
N LEU A 26 30.68 13.41 -30.84
CA LEU A 26 30.83 13.29 -29.39
C LEU A 26 31.82 14.34 -28.90
N GLY A 27 31.31 15.28 -28.10
CA GLY A 27 32.05 16.41 -27.55
C GLY A 27 33.41 16.03 -26.94
N SER A 28 34.31 17.00 -26.98
CA SER A 28 35.73 16.92 -26.62
C SER A 28 36.04 15.98 -25.43
N PRO A 29 37.01 15.05 -25.55
CA PRO A 29 37.35 14.07 -24.53
C PRO A 29 38.24 14.67 -23.42
N SER A 30 37.86 15.81 -22.84
CA SER A 30 38.71 16.52 -21.86
C SER A 30 38.50 16.10 -20.40
N LYS A 31 37.74 15.02 -20.14
CA LYS A 31 37.57 14.46 -18.79
C LYS A 31 37.77 12.95 -18.77
N MET A 32 38.93 12.50 -19.22
CA MET A 32 39.36 11.12 -19.00
C MET A 32 39.49 10.89 -17.49
N THR A 33 38.69 9.96 -16.96
CA THR A 33 38.71 9.57 -15.55
C THR A 33 40.11 9.07 -15.22
N GLN A 34 40.87 9.80 -14.41
CA GLN A 34 42.20 9.36 -13.99
C GLN A 34 42.06 8.19 -13.03
N TYR A 35 42.73 7.07 -13.32
CA TYR A 35 42.78 5.92 -12.43
C TYR A 35 44.14 5.89 -11.70
N ASN A 36 44.12 5.50 -10.43
CA ASN A 36 45.33 5.32 -9.65
C ASN A 36 46.06 4.06 -10.14
N LYS A 37 47.28 4.20 -10.66
CA LYS A 37 48.06 3.12 -11.29
C LYS A 37 48.35 1.92 -10.38
N GLN A 38 48.38 2.10 -9.06
CA GLN A 38 48.64 1.01 -8.11
C GLN A 38 47.38 0.28 -7.65
N THR A 39 46.23 0.94 -7.65
CA THR A 39 44.99 0.37 -7.07
C THR A 39 43.88 0.16 -8.10
N GLY A 40 44.05 0.65 -9.33
CA GLY A 40 43.06 0.56 -10.41
C GLY A 40 41.79 1.36 -10.17
N ARG A 41 41.74 2.21 -9.13
CA ARG A 41 40.52 2.93 -8.73
C ARG A 41 40.45 4.35 -9.34
N PRO A 42 39.26 4.83 -9.75
CA PRO A 42 39.06 6.20 -10.23
C PRO A 42 39.43 7.25 -9.18
N VAL A 43 40.29 8.21 -9.52
CA VAL A 43 40.71 9.33 -8.68
C VAL A 43 39.70 10.48 -8.82
N ARG A 44 38.88 10.69 -7.79
CA ARG A 44 37.94 11.83 -7.72
C ARG A 44 38.69 13.09 -7.27
N LYS A 45 38.87 14.07 -8.16
CA LYS A 45 39.63 15.33 -7.92
C LYS A 45 39.04 16.26 -6.83
N SER A 46 37.90 15.94 -6.23
CA SER A 46 37.18 16.82 -5.28
C SER A 46 36.90 16.20 -3.90
N ALA A 47 37.40 15.00 -3.60
CA ALA A 47 37.20 14.41 -2.27
C ALA A 47 38.11 15.11 -1.23
N GLY A 48 37.51 15.87 -0.31
CA GLY A 48 38.18 16.39 0.90
C GLY A 48 38.75 17.81 0.83
N LYS A 49 38.63 18.52 -0.30
CA LYS A 49 38.98 19.96 -0.35
C LYS A 49 37.73 20.80 -0.07
N ILE A 50 37.48 21.08 1.20
CA ILE A 50 36.56 22.14 1.61
C ILE A 50 37.20 23.46 1.15
N LYS A 51 36.62 24.11 0.14
CA LYS A 51 36.98 25.49 -0.17
C LYS A 51 36.34 26.34 0.93
N LYS A 52 37.16 26.95 1.79
CA LYS A 52 36.69 28.01 2.68
C LYS A 52 36.13 29.12 1.79
N VAL A 53 34.82 29.36 1.91
CA VAL A 53 34.15 30.48 1.25
C VAL A 53 34.24 31.66 2.22
N GLU A 54 34.80 32.78 1.77
CA GLU A 54 34.81 34.03 2.53
C GLU A 54 33.37 34.41 2.92
N GLY A 55 33.10 34.51 4.22
CA GLY A 55 31.78 34.88 4.77
C GLY A 55 31.07 33.80 5.59
N TYR A 56 31.62 32.59 5.72
CA TYR A 56 31.14 31.59 6.69
C TYR A 56 31.89 31.70 8.02
N VAL A 57 31.16 31.94 9.10
CA VAL A 57 31.65 31.92 10.48
C VAL A 57 31.65 30.46 10.96
N ASP A 58 32.83 29.86 11.10
CA ASP A 58 33.01 28.58 11.79
C ASP A 58 32.89 28.87 13.29
N PHE A 59 31.93 28.24 13.97
CA PHE A 59 31.81 28.31 15.43
C PHE A 59 32.95 27.48 16.05
N GLU A 60 33.88 28.14 16.72
CA GLU A 60 34.85 27.50 17.61
C GLU A 60 34.14 27.20 18.94
N ASP A 61 33.73 25.94 19.12
CA ASP A 61 33.25 25.41 20.40
C ASP A 61 34.45 25.22 21.34
N ASP A 62 34.86 26.30 22.01
CA ASP A 62 35.82 26.31 23.12
C ASP A 62 35.07 26.48 24.46
N GLU A 63 34.29 25.51 24.90
CA GLU A 63 33.94 25.40 26.33
C GLU A 63 33.27 24.05 26.70
N PHE A 64 34.05 23.00 26.93
CA PHE A 64 33.62 21.93 27.83
C PHE A 64 34.84 21.26 28.48
N GLY A 65 35.15 21.72 29.68
CA GLY A 65 36.18 21.12 30.53
C GLY A 65 35.77 19.72 31.01
N PRO A 66 36.74 18.83 31.29
CA PRO A 66 36.46 17.51 31.83
C PRO A 66 36.09 17.65 33.31
N LEU A 67 34.84 17.33 33.66
CA LEU A 67 34.48 17.07 35.06
C LEU A 67 35.10 15.73 35.46
N THR A 68 36.13 15.80 36.29
CA THR A 68 36.61 14.70 37.12
C THR A 68 35.58 14.42 38.20
N SER A 69 35.02 13.20 38.22
CA SER A 69 34.40 12.64 39.41
C SER A 69 35.18 11.39 39.82
N ASP A 70 36.11 11.60 40.74
CA ASP A 70 36.68 10.57 41.59
C ASP A 70 35.61 10.01 42.53
N LEU A 71 35.67 8.69 42.79
CA LEU A 71 35.33 7.91 44.00
C LEU A 71 35.41 6.42 43.56
N SER A 72 36.56 5.75 43.77
CA SER A 72 36.89 4.78 44.85
C SER A 72 36.11 3.45 44.71
N GLU A 73 36.63 2.23 44.87
CA GLU A 73 37.88 1.65 45.39
C GLU A 73 37.82 0.11 45.09
N GLU A 74 38.86 -0.63 45.49
CA GLU A 74 39.07 -2.11 45.51
C GLU A 74 39.74 -2.68 44.25
N GLU A 75 41.08 -2.77 44.25
CA GLU A 75 41.92 -3.82 44.87
C GLU A 75 41.78 -5.18 44.15
N ASP A 76 42.77 -5.49 43.30
CA ASP A 76 43.46 -6.76 43.42
C ASP A 76 44.84 -6.68 42.75
N ASP A 77 45.83 -7.06 43.55
CA ASP A 77 47.25 -7.17 43.25
C ASP A 77 47.52 -8.21 42.16
N GLU A 78 48.49 -7.96 41.28
CA GLU A 78 49.67 -8.83 41.21
C GLU A 78 50.77 -8.21 40.33
N GLU A 79 51.86 -7.99 41.04
CA GLU A 79 53.23 -7.61 40.71
C GLU A 79 53.87 -8.46 39.59
N LEU A 80 54.57 -7.82 38.64
CA LEU A 80 55.87 -8.26 38.15
C LEU A 80 56.59 -7.16 37.34
N GLU A 81 57.74 -6.78 37.91
CA GLU A 81 58.76 -5.79 37.54
C GLU A 81 59.51 -6.06 36.19
N PRO A 82 60.43 -5.17 35.75
CA PRO A 82 60.44 -4.61 34.40
C PRO A 82 61.62 -5.05 33.52
N ARG A 83 61.48 -4.87 32.19
CA ARG A 83 62.63 -4.89 31.26
C ARG A 83 62.59 -3.73 30.25
N ARG A 84 63.40 -2.72 30.60
CA ARG A 84 64.42 -2.01 29.81
C ARG A 84 64.20 -1.75 28.30
N PHE A 85 64.26 -0.44 28.01
CA PHE A 85 64.97 0.23 26.89
C PHE A 85 64.72 -0.24 25.45
N ALA A 86 64.00 0.58 24.67
CA ALA A 86 64.56 1.39 23.58
C ALA A 86 63.44 2.01 22.70
N ASP A 87 63.76 3.14 22.08
CA ASP A 87 63.06 3.74 20.92
C ASP A 87 61.77 4.55 21.12
N LYS A 88 61.94 5.66 21.85
CA LYS A 88 61.17 6.90 21.66
C LYS A 88 61.49 7.54 20.30
N LYS A 89 60.97 7.03 19.18
CA LYS A 89 60.91 7.79 17.90
C LYS A 89 59.97 7.17 16.85
N LYS A 90 58.66 7.06 17.14
CA LYS A 90 57.62 6.88 16.08
C LYS A 90 56.18 7.24 16.48
N LEU A 91 56.00 7.97 17.57
CA LEU A 91 54.70 8.53 17.99
C LEU A 91 54.44 9.85 17.26
N GLN A 92 54.05 9.82 15.98
CA GLN A 92 53.31 10.94 15.34
C GLN A 92 52.81 10.65 13.90
N ARG A 93 52.57 9.39 13.54
CA ARG A 93 51.84 9.09 12.28
C ARG A 93 50.38 8.76 12.57
N GLY A 94 49.59 9.82 12.63
CA GLY A 94 48.18 9.82 12.20
C GLY A 94 47.23 8.94 13.00
N LEU A 95 46.92 9.38 14.22
CA LEU A 95 45.63 9.08 14.85
C LEU A 95 44.52 9.60 13.93
N LYS A 96 44.07 8.76 13.01
CA LYS A 96 42.81 8.97 12.29
C LYS A 96 41.75 9.09 13.39
N ARG A 97 41.14 10.29 13.50
CA ARG A 97 39.99 10.54 14.38
C ARG A 97 39.05 9.33 14.27
N LYS A 98 38.87 8.60 15.38
CA LYS A 98 37.84 7.56 15.46
C LYS A 98 36.53 8.32 15.25
N ARG A 99 35.91 8.17 14.08
CA ARG A 99 34.55 8.67 13.87
C ARG A 99 33.72 8.03 14.98
N SER A 100 32.96 8.85 15.71
CA SER A 100 31.98 8.35 16.67
C SER A 100 31.19 7.23 15.98
N PRO A 101 31.00 6.07 16.64
CA PRO A 101 30.21 5.00 16.04
C PRO A 101 28.87 5.58 15.64
N SER A 102 28.46 5.35 14.40
CA SER A 102 27.12 5.73 13.95
C SER A 102 26.13 5.20 14.97
N PRO A 103 25.15 6.01 15.44
CA PRO A 103 24.15 5.53 16.35
C PRO A 103 23.57 4.22 15.79
N PRO A 104 23.38 3.19 16.63
CA PRO A 104 22.86 1.90 16.18
C PRO A 104 21.59 2.17 15.38
N SER A 105 21.50 1.64 14.15
CA SER A 105 20.33 1.87 13.31
C SER A 105 19.10 1.53 14.14
N PRO A 106 18.08 2.40 14.22
CA PRO A 106 16.88 2.09 14.96
C PRO A 106 16.40 0.72 14.50
N ARG A 107 16.32 -0.23 15.44
CA ARG A 107 15.87 -1.58 15.14
C ARG A 107 14.46 -1.40 14.60
N LEU A 108 14.31 -1.57 13.28
CA LEU A 108 13.00 -1.57 12.67
C LEU A 108 12.22 -2.66 13.40
N GLU A 109 11.16 -2.26 14.08
CA GLU A 109 10.29 -3.22 14.74
C GLU A 109 9.89 -4.27 13.69
N PRO A 110 9.92 -5.57 14.04
CA PRO A 110 9.43 -6.60 13.14
C PRO A 110 8.05 -6.17 12.68
N VAL A 111 7.80 -6.15 11.36
CA VAL A 111 6.47 -5.84 10.84
C VAL A 111 5.53 -6.92 11.37
N ILE A 112 4.79 -6.60 12.43
CA ILE A 112 3.81 -7.51 13.02
C ILE A 112 2.66 -7.60 12.02
N TYR A 113 2.62 -8.70 11.28
CA TYR A 113 1.56 -8.95 10.30
C TYR A 113 0.22 -9.34 10.95
N GLN A 114 0.14 -9.46 12.28
CA GLN A 114 -1.12 -9.68 12.98
C GLN A 114 -1.91 -8.39 12.98
N GLN A 115 -2.60 -8.14 11.87
CA GLN A 115 -3.51 -7.00 11.77
C GLN A 115 -4.73 -7.30 12.64
N GLU A 116 -4.84 -6.59 13.76
CA GLU A 116 -6.04 -6.61 14.58
C GLU A 116 -7.24 -6.25 13.72
N LEU A 117 -8.18 -7.19 13.64
CA LEU A 117 -9.51 -6.94 13.08
C LEU A 117 -10.21 -6.04 14.09
N GLY A 118 -10.58 -4.83 13.67
CA GLY A 118 -11.37 -3.95 14.54
C GLY A 118 -12.65 -4.67 14.95
N GLU A 119 -13.12 -4.40 16.17
CA GLU A 119 -14.34 -5.03 16.69
C GLU A 119 -15.48 -4.88 15.68
N LEU A 120 -16.15 -6.00 15.36
CA LEU A 120 -17.26 -6.07 14.41
C LEU A 120 -18.52 -5.46 15.02
N THR A 121 -18.52 -4.15 15.30
CA THR A 121 -19.64 -3.45 15.96
C THR A 121 -20.72 -2.94 15.02
N ASP A 122 -20.57 -3.10 13.70
CA ASP A 122 -21.57 -2.63 12.72
C ASP A 122 -22.81 -3.56 12.73
N ASP A 123 -23.99 -2.95 12.90
CA ASP A 123 -25.29 -3.62 12.91
C ASP A 123 -25.52 -4.37 11.59
N GLU A 124 -25.48 -5.71 11.64
CA GLU A 124 -25.69 -6.60 10.47
C GLU A 124 -27.16 -6.60 9.97
N GLU A 125 -27.99 -5.64 10.35
CA GLU A 125 -29.45 -5.64 10.13
C GLU A 125 -29.91 -4.89 8.85
N GLY A 126 -28.97 -4.49 7.99
CA GLY A 126 -29.23 -3.51 6.91
C GLY A 126 -29.67 -3.99 5.53
N GLY A 127 -29.69 -5.29 5.21
CA GLY A 127 -29.81 -5.79 3.82
C GLY A 127 -31.24 -6.10 3.32
N ALA A 128 -31.44 -6.21 2.00
CA ALA A 128 -32.71 -6.64 1.41
C ALA A 128 -33.01 -8.12 1.72
N PHE A 129 -31.98 -8.95 1.85
CA PHE A 129 -32.11 -10.32 2.38
C PHE A 129 -32.46 -10.39 3.87
N HIS A 130 -32.31 -9.29 4.62
CA HIS A 130 -32.73 -9.17 6.02
C HIS A 130 -34.16 -8.63 6.20
N ARG A 131 -34.88 -8.29 5.11
CA ARG A 131 -36.23 -7.67 5.17
C ARG A 131 -37.30 -8.51 5.88
N HIS A 132 -37.07 -9.80 6.07
CA HIS A 132 -38.00 -10.66 6.79
C HIS A 132 -37.85 -10.61 8.31
N ASN A 133 -36.81 -9.95 8.81
CA ASN A 133 -36.67 -9.69 10.25
C ASN A 133 -37.15 -8.26 10.53
N PRO A 134 -38.20 -8.06 11.36
CA PRO A 134 -38.66 -6.73 11.71
C PRO A 134 -37.54 -5.97 12.43
N LYS A 135 -37.12 -4.85 11.82
CA LYS A 135 -36.09 -3.97 12.38
C LYS A 135 -36.55 -3.46 13.73
N LYS A 136 -35.75 -3.66 14.77
CA LYS A 136 -35.96 -2.95 16.04
C LYS A 136 -35.51 -1.50 15.85
N PRO A 137 -36.31 -0.50 16.25
CA PRO A 137 -35.88 0.89 16.14
C PRO A 137 -34.64 1.13 17.00
N ALA A 138 -33.66 1.85 16.46
CA ALA A 138 -32.43 2.21 17.18
C ALA A 138 -32.77 3.10 18.38
N VAL A 139 -32.31 2.74 19.57
CA VAL A 139 -32.50 3.51 20.80
C VAL A 139 -31.35 4.51 20.92
N THR A 140 -31.64 5.81 20.83
CA THR A 140 -30.66 6.88 21.07
C THR A 140 -30.75 7.35 22.51
N LEU A 141 -29.62 7.29 23.23
CA LEU A 141 -29.49 7.79 24.60
C LEU A 141 -28.61 9.04 24.59
N GLN A 142 -29.16 10.18 24.99
CA GLN A 142 -28.42 11.44 25.10
C GLN A 142 -28.20 11.78 26.58
N PHE A 143 -26.94 11.96 26.97
CA PHE A 143 -26.55 12.38 28.32
C PHE A 143 -25.99 13.80 28.27
N ASN A 144 -26.67 14.75 28.89
CA ASN A 144 -26.15 16.11 29.07
C ASN A 144 -25.35 16.16 30.39
N VAL A 145 -24.04 15.91 30.30
CA VAL A 145 -23.14 15.93 31.48
C VAL A 145 -22.57 17.34 31.67
N PRO A 146 -22.80 18.00 32.81
CA PRO A 146 -22.31 19.36 33.05
C PRO A 146 -20.77 19.42 33.14
N LEU A 147 -20.20 20.55 32.72
CA LEU A 147 -18.77 20.83 32.88
C LEU A 147 -18.39 20.76 34.37
N GLY A 148 -17.44 19.89 34.71
CA GLY A 148 -16.94 19.69 36.08
C GLY A 148 -17.44 18.43 36.79
N PHE A 149 -18.18 17.55 36.12
CA PHE A 149 -18.57 16.26 36.70
C PHE A 149 -17.36 15.31 36.78
N HIS A 150 -16.95 14.97 38.00
CA HIS A 150 -15.89 14.01 38.31
C HIS A 150 -16.46 12.87 39.14
N GLY A 151 -17.30 12.04 38.52
CA GLY A 151 -17.88 10.86 39.17
C GLY A 151 -18.24 9.77 38.15
N PRO A 152 -18.46 8.53 38.60
CA PRO A 152 -18.95 7.46 37.73
C PRO A 152 -20.40 7.73 37.32
N LEU A 153 -20.68 7.70 36.01
CA LEU A 153 -22.02 7.82 35.46
C LEU A 153 -22.68 6.42 35.45
N PHE A 154 -23.52 6.13 36.44
CA PHE A 154 -24.27 4.86 36.48
C PHE A 154 -25.59 4.99 35.72
N VAL A 155 -25.69 4.30 34.58
CA VAL A 155 -26.92 4.24 33.79
C VAL A 155 -27.56 2.87 34.01
N LYS A 156 -28.69 2.83 34.73
CA LYS A 156 -29.53 1.64 34.84
C LYS A 156 -30.66 1.74 33.83
N LEU A 157 -30.57 0.97 32.75
CA LEU A 157 -31.63 0.86 31.76
C LEU A 157 -32.56 -0.28 32.17
N ASP A 158 -33.77 0.05 32.58
CA ASP A 158 -34.81 -0.93 32.82
C ASP A 158 -35.52 -1.22 31.49
N SER A 159 -35.63 -2.50 31.09
CA SER A 159 -36.21 -2.87 29.80
C SER A 159 -37.69 -2.49 29.68
N THR A 160 -38.34 -2.27 30.83
CA THR A 160 -39.74 -1.84 30.91
C THR A 160 -39.94 -0.38 30.48
N LEU A 161 -38.92 0.48 30.61
CA LEU A 161 -38.98 1.89 30.21
C LEU A 161 -38.86 2.11 28.69
N LEU A 162 -38.31 1.13 27.96
CA LEU A 162 -38.11 1.20 26.51
C LEU A 162 -39.38 0.94 25.68
N GLN A 163 -40.52 0.62 26.32
CA GLN A 163 -41.76 0.28 25.62
C GLN A 163 -42.75 1.44 25.47
N THR A 164 -42.45 2.61 26.06
CA THR A 164 -43.35 3.78 26.06
C THR A 164 -42.89 4.81 25.03
N ASN A 165 -43.34 4.66 23.79
CA ASN A 165 -43.13 5.64 22.71
C ASN A 165 -44.15 6.78 22.85
N GLU A 166 -43.81 7.83 23.61
CA GLU A 166 -44.45 9.14 23.44
C GLU A 166 -43.50 10.07 22.69
N GLN A 167 -43.97 10.51 21.52
CA GLN A 167 -43.31 11.43 20.63
C GLN A 167 -43.28 12.81 21.27
N ASP A 168 -42.09 13.33 21.58
CA ASP A 168 -41.96 14.74 21.90
C ASP A 168 -40.83 15.43 21.15
N THR A 169 -41.16 16.65 20.75
CA THR A 169 -40.53 17.53 19.76
C THR A 169 -39.11 17.98 20.11
N LEU A 170 -38.12 17.58 19.29
CA LEU A 170 -36.74 18.05 19.38
C LEU A 170 -36.57 19.43 18.72
N ARG A 171 -36.10 20.42 19.50
CA ARG A 171 -35.70 21.75 19.03
C ARG A 171 -34.26 21.74 18.49
N GLU A 172 -34.11 22.29 17.29
CA GLU A 172 -32.85 22.44 16.56
C GLU A 172 -32.07 23.69 17.03
N MET A 173 -30.78 23.55 17.38
CA MET A 173 -29.88 24.68 17.64
C MET A 173 -28.91 24.87 16.46
N GLN A 174 -28.89 26.07 15.88
CA GLN A 174 -27.97 26.45 14.81
C GLN A 174 -26.58 26.84 15.34
N PRO A 175 -25.49 26.51 14.62
CA PRO A 175 -24.15 26.99 14.94
C PRO A 175 -23.83 28.36 14.31
N ASP A 176 -23.23 29.21 15.13
CA ASP A 176 -22.80 30.58 14.84
C ASP A 176 -21.54 30.66 13.95
N LYS A 177 -21.46 31.76 13.18
CA LYS A 177 -20.42 32.06 12.18
C LYS A 177 -19.17 32.65 12.82
N SER A 178 -18.02 31.99 12.69
CA SER A 178 -16.71 32.58 13.04
C SER A 178 -16.04 33.28 11.85
N LYS A 179 -15.49 34.46 12.15
CA LYS A 179 -14.97 35.50 11.24
C LYS A 179 -13.63 35.17 10.58
N LYS A 180 -13.49 35.63 9.33
CA LYS A 180 -12.23 35.91 8.61
C LYS A 180 -11.40 36.99 9.31
N ALA A 181 -10.07 36.87 9.26
CA ALA A 181 -9.17 38.00 8.97
C ALA A 181 -7.74 37.51 8.59
N PRO A 182 -6.95 38.34 7.88
CA PRO A 182 -5.84 37.94 7.00
C PRO A 182 -4.46 38.41 7.50
N ALA A 183 -3.37 37.90 6.90
CA ALA A 183 -2.10 38.63 6.83
C ALA A 183 -1.25 38.12 5.66
N ALA A 184 -1.14 38.92 4.60
CA ALA A 184 -0.18 38.74 3.52
C ALA A 184 1.13 39.44 3.91
N SER A 185 2.24 38.70 3.87
CA SER A 185 3.60 39.23 4.05
C SER A 185 4.23 39.53 2.68
N PRO A 186 4.92 40.68 2.51
CA PRO A 186 5.61 41.01 1.25
C PRO A 186 6.94 40.26 1.13
N GLN A 187 7.11 39.51 0.03
CA GLN A 187 8.38 38.85 -0.28
C GLN A 187 9.37 39.79 -1.03
N PRO A 188 10.69 39.67 -0.75
CA PRO A 188 11.73 40.43 -1.44
C PRO A 188 11.98 39.91 -2.86
N LYS A 189 12.23 40.86 -3.77
CA LYS A 189 12.54 40.65 -5.19
C LYS A 189 13.96 40.10 -5.34
N HIS A 190 14.09 38.78 -5.50
CA HIS A 190 15.34 38.16 -5.93
C HIS A 190 15.45 38.14 -7.46
N ALA A 191 16.65 38.44 -7.97
CA ALA A 191 17.01 38.41 -9.38
C ALA A 191 16.75 37.02 -10.02
N PRO A 192 16.43 36.95 -11.32
CA PRO A 192 16.00 35.72 -11.99
C PRO A 192 17.17 34.75 -12.14
N VAL A 193 17.36 33.87 -11.15
CA VAL A 193 18.13 32.65 -11.35
C VAL A 193 17.31 31.77 -12.28
N VAL A 194 17.84 31.49 -13.48
CA VAL A 194 17.22 30.57 -14.44
C VAL A 194 17.13 29.19 -13.80
N ARG A 195 15.97 28.88 -13.19
CA ARG A 195 15.71 27.57 -12.59
C ARG A 195 15.60 26.56 -13.71
N ARG A 196 16.28 25.42 -13.56
CA ARG A 196 16.12 24.30 -14.48
C ARG A 196 14.69 23.80 -14.37
N LYS A 197 13.99 23.72 -15.51
CA LYS A 197 12.62 23.21 -15.57
C LYS A 197 12.62 21.74 -15.12
N GLY A 198 11.87 21.44 -14.07
CA GLY A 198 11.67 20.10 -13.53
C GLY A 198 10.36 19.47 -14.03
N PHE A 199 10.07 18.25 -13.56
CA PHE A 199 8.84 17.53 -13.89
C PHE A 199 7.57 18.31 -13.49
N THR A 200 7.60 19.01 -12.35
CA THR A 200 6.48 19.84 -11.87
C THR A 200 6.24 21.11 -12.69
N ASP A 201 7.22 21.51 -13.51
CA ASP A 201 7.10 22.69 -14.38
C ASP A 201 6.45 22.33 -15.73
N LEU A 202 6.23 21.03 -16.00
CA LEU A 202 5.45 20.58 -17.15
C LEU A 202 3.97 20.90 -16.95
N PRO A 203 3.21 21.27 -17.99
CA PRO A 203 1.77 21.39 -17.92
C PRO A 203 1.09 20.11 -17.39
N PRO A 204 0.00 20.23 -16.60
CA PRO A 204 -0.71 19.07 -16.03
C PRO A 204 -1.14 18.03 -17.07
N GLU A 205 -1.46 18.43 -18.30
CA GLU A 205 -1.87 17.54 -19.39
C GLU A 205 -0.74 16.59 -19.80
N LEU A 206 0.49 17.11 -19.86
CA LEU A 206 1.68 16.30 -20.16
C LEU A 206 2.02 15.38 -18.99
N ARG A 207 1.87 15.86 -17.74
CA ARG A 207 2.05 15.01 -16.56
C ARG A 207 1.05 13.85 -16.54
N ASN A 208 -0.22 14.10 -16.83
CA ASN A 208 -1.25 13.06 -16.94
C ASN A 208 -0.94 12.03 -18.02
N THR A 209 -0.40 12.47 -19.15
CA THR A 209 0.06 11.56 -20.21
C THR A 209 1.18 10.66 -19.69
N ILE A 210 2.15 11.21 -18.96
CA ILE A 210 3.24 10.44 -18.33
C ILE A 210 2.70 9.49 -17.27
N TYR A 211 1.78 9.93 -16.41
CA TYR A 211 1.12 9.06 -15.42
C TYR A 211 0.42 7.88 -16.07
N ARG A 212 -0.30 8.09 -17.18
CA ARG A 212 -0.94 7.00 -17.92
C ARG A 212 0.07 6.02 -18.50
N TYR A 213 1.20 6.49 -19.04
CA TYR A 213 2.25 5.60 -19.54
C TYR A 213 2.90 4.76 -18.43
N ILE A 214 3.01 5.30 -17.21
CA ILE A 214 3.66 4.62 -16.09
C ILE A 214 2.69 3.70 -15.34
N PHE A 215 1.46 4.17 -15.11
CA PHE A 215 0.50 3.52 -14.23
C PHE A 215 -0.59 2.76 -14.97
N ALA A 216 -1.12 3.30 -16.06
CA ALA A 216 -2.28 2.72 -16.73
C ALA A 216 -1.84 1.56 -17.62
N ARG A 217 -2.42 0.39 -17.39
CA ARG A 217 -2.19 -0.78 -18.21
C ARG A 217 -3.31 -0.89 -19.23
N LYS A 218 -2.93 -0.76 -20.49
CA LYS A 218 -3.88 -0.72 -21.61
C LYS A 218 -4.12 -2.09 -22.24
N ASP A 219 -3.28 -3.08 -21.92
CA ASP A 219 -3.37 -4.39 -22.55
C ASP A 219 -4.54 -5.19 -21.98
N THR A 220 -5.33 -5.80 -22.87
CA THR A 220 -6.49 -6.59 -22.48
C THR A 220 -6.02 -7.81 -21.69
N GLY A 221 -6.38 -7.86 -20.41
CA GLY A 221 -5.96 -8.92 -19.49
C GLY A 221 -4.78 -8.55 -18.58
N ASP A 222 -4.35 -7.28 -18.56
CA ASP A 222 -3.26 -6.77 -17.71
C ASP A 222 -3.69 -6.30 -16.31
N ASP A 223 -4.65 -7.00 -15.70
CA ASP A 223 -5.18 -6.65 -14.39
C ASP A 223 -4.09 -6.60 -13.29
N LEU A 224 -4.29 -5.71 -12.32
CA LEU A 224 -3.48 -5.61 -11.11
C LEU A 224 -3.99 -6.62 -10.08
N THR A 225 -3.35 -7.79 -10.03
CA THR A 225 -3.72 -8.86 -9.09
C THR A 225 -3.12 -8.65 -7.70
N ILE A 226 -3.96 -8.85 -6.69
CA ILE A 226 -3.60 -8.86 -5.27
C ILE A 226 -4.23 -10.12 -4.66
N PRO A 227 -3.43 -11.02 -4.04
CA PRO A 227 -2.00 -10.92 -3.77
C PRO A 227 -1.12 -10.98 -5.04
N MET A 228 0.13 -10.54 -4.89
CA MET A 228 1.11 -10.59 -5.97
C MET A 228 1.83 -11.94 -5.98
N TYR A 229 1.72 -12.70 -7.08
CA TYR A 229 2.40 -13.99 -7.22
C TYR A 229 3.83 -13.82 -7.77
N LYS A 230 4.73 -14.74 -7.39
CA LYS A 230 6.08 -14.79 -7.97
C LYS A 230 5.98 -15.09 -9.47
N GLY A 231 6.70 -14.32 -10.27
CA GLY A 231 6.70 -14.45 -11.74
C GLY A 231 5.65 -13.60 -12.44
N THR A 232 4.73 -12.96 -11.72
CA THR A 232 3.87 -11.95 -12.32
C THR A 232 4.71 -10.70 -12.57
N SER A 233 5.02 -10.39 -13.83
CA SER A 233 5.72 -9.16 -14.27
C SER A 233 5.04 -7.86 -13.79
N ARG A 234 3.80 -7.99 -13.36
CA ARG A 234 2.81 -6.96 -13.12
C ARG A 234 2.86 -6.38 -11.71
N THR A 235 4.04 -5.91 -11.30
CA THR A 235 4.22 -5.39 -9.94
C THR A 235 3.77 -3.93 -9.73
N LEU A 236 3.19 -3.64 -8.56
CA LEU A 236 2.93 -2.25 -8.10
C LEU A 236 4.20 -1.54 -7.62
N ALA A 237 5.36 -2.23 -7.57
CA ALA A 237 6.60 -1.70 -7.02
C ALA A 237 7.08 -0.45 -7.75
N ARG A 238 7.04 -0.44 -9.09
CA ARG A 238 7.42 0.74 -9.89
C ARG A 238 6.49 1.90 -9.65
N SER A 239 5.18 1.63 -9.63
CA SER A 239 4.16 2.65 -9.38
C SER A 239 4.33 3.26 -7.98
N ALA A 240 4.51 2.42 -6.97
CA ALA A 240 4.74 2.84 -5.59
C ALA A 240 6.04 3.65 -5.45
N GLN A 241 7.12 3.24 -6.11
CA GLN A 241 8.38 3.99 -6.10
C GLN A 241 8.21 5.40 -6.69
N PHE A 242 7.46 5.51 -7.80
CA PHE A 242 7.23 6.81 -8.43
C PHE A 242 6.30 7.71 -7.59
N LEU A 243 5.23 7.16 -7.01
CA LEU A 243 4.32 7.91 -6.12
C LEU A 243 5.03 8.42 -4.84
N ARG A 244 6.07 7.73 -4.37
CA ARG A 244 6.87 8.16 -3.20
C ARG A 244 7.79 9.34 -3.46
N THR A 245 7.97 9.78 -4.71
CA THR A 245 8.95 10.81 -5.05
C THR A 245 8.56 12.21 -4.55
N CYS A 246 7.30 12.64 -4.76
CA CYS A 246 6.80 13.90 -4.25
C CYS A 246 5.28 13.92 -4.08
N LYS A 247 4.77 14.83 -3.24
CA LYS A 247 3.33 14.97 -2.95
C LYS A 247 2.50 15.28 -4.19
N VAL A 248 3.01 16.11 -5.10
CA VAL A 248 2.31 16.47 -6.34
C VAL A 248 2.08 15.23 -7.21
N ILE A 249 3.13 14.43 -7.43
CA ILE A 249 3.03 13.16 -8.17
C ILE A 249 2.11 12.19 -7.45
N HIS A 250 2.16 12.13 -6.12
CA HIS A 250 1.25 11.28 -5.35
C HIS A 250 -0.22 11.65 -5.60
N HIS A 251 -0.60 12.92 -5.40
CA HIS A 251 -1.99 13.35 -5.52
C HIS A 251 -2.54 13.22 -6.95
N GLU A 252 -1.76 13.61 -7.96
CA GLU A 252 -2.18 13.50 -9.36
C GLU A 252 -2.12 12.06 -9.89
N GLY A 253 -1.10 11.31 -9.47
CA GLY A 253 -0.83 9.97 -9.97
C GLY A 253 -1.77 8.91 -9.40
N CYS A 254 -2.20 9.05 -8.14
CA CYS A 254 -3.10 8.10 -7.50
C CYS A 254 -4.44 7.97 -8.24
N SER A 255 -5.02 9.07 -8.73
CA SER A 255 -6.27 9.00 -9.49
C SER A 255 -6.12 8.22 -10.79
N VAL A 256 -4.96 8.30 -11.44
CA VAL A 256 -4.68 7.52 -12.67
C VAL A 256 -4.41 6.06 -12.34
N LEU A 257 -3.58 5.77 -11.33
CA LEU A 257 -3.26 4.41 -10.93
C LEU A 257 -4.49 3.61 -10.50
N TYR A 258 -5.35 4.19 -9.67
CA TYR A 258 -6.53 3.50 -9.15
C TYR A 258 -7.75 3.62 -10.07
N GLY A 259 -7.82 4.68 -10.89
CA GLY A 259 -8.96 4.96 -11.75
C GLY A 259 -8.93 4.28 -13.11
N ASP A 260 -7.76 4.17 -13.73
CA ASP A 260 -7.65 3.66 -15.11
C ASP A 260 -7.35 2.14 -15.14
N ASN A 261 -6.98 1.54 -14.01
CA ASN A 261 -6.64 0.11 -13.94
C ASN A 261 -7.76 -0.74 -13.34
N ILE A 262 -7.76 -2.02 -13.72
CA ILE A 262 -8.61 -3.06 -13.14
C ILE A 262 -7.84 -3.76 -12.02
N PHE A 263 -8.42 -3.83 -10.82
CA PHE A 263 -7.84 -4.55 -9.69
C PHE A 263 -8.50 -5.92 -9.52
N SER A 264 -7.71 -6.99 -9.52
CA SER A 264 -8.17 -8.35 -9.24
C SER A 264 -7.83 -8.73 -7.80
N PHE A 265 -8.84 -9.00 -7.00
CA PHE A 265 -8.71 -9.44 -5.62
C PHE A 265 -8.99 -10.94 -5.53
N GLU A 266 -7.98 -11.70 -5.11
CA GLU A 266 -7.98 -13.15 -5.03
C GLU A 266 -7.57 -13.62 -3.63
N ARG A 267 -7.90 -14.87 -3.31
CA ARG A 267 -7.47 -15.51 -2.07
C ARG A 267 -5.99 -15.87 -2.19
N HIS A 268 -5.19 -15.51 -1.18
CA HIS A 268 -3.81 -15.97 -1.09
C HIS A 268 -3.75 -17.35 -0.43
N HIS A 269 -3.45 -18.39 -1.21
CA HIS A 269 -3.36 -19.78 -0.72
C HIS A 269 -2.05 -20.13 0.01
N SER A 270 -1.04 -19.27 -0.05
CA SER A 270 0.20 -19.50 0.70
C SER A 270 -0.05 -19.39 2.20
N THR A 271 0.75 -20.10 2.98
CA THR A 271 0.75 -19.97 4.43
C THR A 271 1.83 -18.98 4.88
N ARG A 272 1.53 -18.22 5.94
CA ARG A 272 2.47 -17.33 6.63
C ARG A 272 2.24 -17.51 8.12
N GLY A 273 3.30 -17.80 8.86
CA GLY A 273 3.26 -17.97 10.30
C GLY A 273 4.60 -17.59 10.91
N ALA A 274 4.59 -17.25 12.19
CA ALA A 274 5.84 -17.07 12.91
C ALA A 274 6.55 -18.42 13.07
N PHE A 275 7.88 -18.42 13.20
CA PHE A 275 8.64 -19.67 13.30
C PHE A 275 8.29 -20.49 14.56
N TRP A 276 7.66 -19.88 15.57
CA TRP A 276 7.20 -20.51 16.81
C TRP A 276 5.75 -21.02 16.74
N GLU A 277 5.01 -20.72 15.68
CA GLU A 277 3.65 -21.27 15.51
C GLU A 277 3.76 -22.71 14.99
N PRO A 278 3.12 -23.69 15.65
CA PRO A 278 3.25 -25.10 15.29
C PRO A 278 2.59 -25.42 13.94
N VAL A 279 1.57 -24.66 13.57
CA VAL A 279 0.83 -24.81 12.32
C VAL A 279 0.77 -23.46 11.63
N PRO A 280 1.43 -23.27 10.48
CA PRO A 280 1.39 -22.01 9.75
C PRO A 280 -0.02 -21.80 9.19
N LYS A 281 -0.57 -20.59 9.39
CA LYS A 281 -1.92 -20.25 8.93
C LYS A 281 -1.91 -19.78 7.48
N GLU A 282 -2.98 -20.07 6.74
CA GLU A 282 -3.21 -19.51 5.41
C GLU A 282 -3.35 -17.97 5.51
N ILE A 283 -2.81 -17.25 4.52
CA ILE A 283 -2.93 -15.78 4.44
C ILE A 283 -4.36 -15.37 4.06
N GLY A 284 -5.01 -16.10 3.15
CA GLY A 284 -6.38 -15.82 2.72
C GLY A 284 -6.52 -14.44 2.08
N TYR A 285 -7.50 -13.66 2.51
CA TYR A 285 -7.72 -12.29 2.01
C TYR A 285 -6.96 -11.21 2.79
N GLN A 286 -6.05 -11.59 3.69
CA GLN A 286 -5.33 -10.64 4.52
C GLN A 286 -4.49 -9.64 3.71
N ASP A 287 -3.83 -10.07 2.63
CA ASP A 287 -3.06 -9.17 1.76
C ASP A 287 -3.97 -8.18 1.00
N VAL A 288 -5.19 -8.61 0.63
CA VAL A 288 -6.21 -7.73 0.03
C VAL A 288 -6.67 -6.70 1.06
N LEU A 289 -6.97 -7.13 2.29
CA LEU A 289 -7.36 -6.23 3.37
C LEU A 289 -6.26 -5.21 3.67
N HIS A 290 -5.02 -5.67 3.74
CA HIS A 290 -3.87 -4.81 3.97
C HIS A 290 -3.72 -3.77 2.85
N PHE A 291 -3.88 -4.18 1.59
CA PHE A 291 -3.88 -3.25 0.46
C PHE A 291 -4.99 -2.21 0.59
N LEU A 292 -6.24 -2.62 0.82
CA LEU A 292 -7.38 -1.70 0.94
C LEU A 292 -7.21 -0.71 2.11
N LYS A 293 -6.67 -1.16 3.25
CA LYS A 293 -6.34 -0.28 4.38
C LYS A 293 -5.18 0.67 4.06
N MET A 294 -4.14 0.19 3.38
CA MET A 294 -2.94 0.95 3.05
C MET A 294 -3.23 2.07 2.04
N ILE A 295 -4.06 1.84 1.03
CA ILE A 295 -4.42 2.90 0.08
C ILE A 295 -5.24 4.00 0.75
N GLY A 296 -6.02 3.66 1.78
CA GLY A 296 -6.84 4.60 2.54
C GLY A 296 -8.13 5.03 1.82
N PRO A 297 -9.05 5.69 2.54
CA PRO A 297 -10.40 6.01 2.04
C PRO A 297 -10.39 7.01 0.88
N GLU A 298 -9.43 7.94 0.83
CA GLU A 298 -9.31 8.90 -0.27
C GLU A 298 -9.02 8.20 -1.60
N ASN A 299 -8.06 7.27 -1.60
CA ASN A 299 -7.68 6.54 -2.80
C ASN A 299 -8.69 5.46 -3.17
N LEU A 300 -9.40 4.92 -2.19
CA LEU A 300 -10.50 3.98 -2.42
C LEU A 300 -11.59 4.58 -3.32
N GLN A 301 -11.85 5.88 -3.21
CA GLN A 301 -12.80 6.57 -4.08
C GLN A 301 -12.37 6.65 -5.54
N TYR A 302 -11.09 6.43 -5.85
CA TYR A 302 -10.59 6.39 -7.22
C TYR A 302 -10.77 5.02 -7.87
N LEU A 303 -11.00 3.95 -7.12
CA LEU A 303 -11.25 2.63 -7.71
C LEU A 303 -12.48 2.67 -8.61
N ARG A 304 -12.29 2.38 -9.90
CA ARG A 304 -13.39 2.33 -10.89
C ARG A 304 -13.81 0.91 -11.21
N GLU A 305 -12.84 0.00 -11.36
CA GLU A 305 -13.10 -1.36 -11.79
C GLU A 305 -12.39 -2.39 -10.92
N VAL A 306 -13.17 -3.30 -10.35
CA VAL A 306 -12.68 -4.33 -9.44
C VAL A 306 -13.20 -5.68 -9.89
N ARG A 307 -12.34 -6.69 -9.87
CA ARG A 307 -12.69 -8.10 -9.98
C ARG A 307 -12.47 -8.75 -8.63
N PHE A 308 -13.47 -9.41 -8.11
CA PHE A 308 -13.40 -10.09 -6.82
C PHE A 308 -13.66 -11.57 -7.01
N PHE A 309 -12.69 -12.38 -6.61
CA PHE A 309 -12.73 -13.84 -6.68
C PHE A 309 -12.97 -14.38 -5.27
N PHE A 310 -14.11 -15.05 -5.08
CA PHE A 310 -14.52 -15.66 -3.82
C PHE A 310 -14.19 -17.15 -3.84
N ASP A 311 -13.11 -17.55 -3.17
CA ASP A 311 -12.64 -18.93 -3.13
C ASP A 311 -12.49 -19.46 -1.71
N ASP A 312 -12.74 -20.75 -1.55
CA ASP A 312 -12.64 -21.44 -0.27
C ASP A 312 -11.18 -21.74 0.08
N ALA A 313 -10.90 -21.85 1.36
CA ALA A 313 -9.59 -22.30 1.82
C ALA A 313 -9.31 -23.74 1.37
N LEU A 314 -8.09 -24.01 0.90
CA LEU A 314 -7.67 -25.37 0.53
C LEU A 314 -7.41 -26.20 1.79
N PRO A 315 -7.81 -27.50 1.85
CA PRO A 315 -7.67 -28.29 3.07
C PRO A 315 -6.20 -28.46 3.47
N GLN A 316 -5.32 -28.57 2.48
CA GLN A 316 -3.88 -28.69 2.67
C GLN A 316 -3.23 -27.48 3.35
N HIS A 317 -3.84 -26.29 3.26
CA HIS A 317 -3.33 -25.04 3.86
C HIS A 317 -4.09 -24.62 5.12
N THR A 318 -5.14 -25.36 5.47
CA THR A 318 -6.00 -25.11 6.64
C THR A 318 -6.26 -26.39 7.41
N SER A 319 -5.18 -27.08 7.78
CA SER A 319 -5.25 -28.30 8.60
C SER A 319 -5.82 -28.04 9.99
N TYR A 320 -5.64 -26.82 10.52
CA TYR A 320 -6.18 -26.37 11.81
C TYR A 320 -7.70 -26.12 11.81
N VAL A 321 -8.37 -26.25 10.66
CA VAL A 321 -9.81 -26.03 10.53
C VAL A 321 -10.51 -27.38 10.36
N ASP A 322 -11.24 -27.83 11.38
CA ASP A 322 -11.81 -29.18 11.36
C ASP A 322 -12.95 -29.35 10.36
N SER A 323 -13.75 -28.29 10.14
CA SER A 323 -14.96 -28.34 9.32
C SER A 323 -14.74 -27.75 7.92
N HIS A 324 -15.30 -28.41 6.90
CA HIS A 324 -15.39 -27.84 5.55
C HIS A 324 -16.20 -26.54 5.52
N GLU A 325 -17.18 -26.37 6.40
CA GLU A 325 -18.00 -25.15 6.44
C GLU A 325 -17.17 -23.95 6.90
N LYS A 326 -16.32 -24.12 7.92
CA LYS A 326 -15.42 -23.08 8.41
C LYS A 326 -14.36 -22.64 7.39
N ARG A 327 -14.08 -23.47 6.38
CA ARG A 327 -13.15 -23.14 5.27
C ARG A 327 -13.81 -22.33 4.16
N ARG A 328 -15.13 -22.15 4.19
CA ARG A 328 -15.83 -21.37 3.17
C ARG A 328 -15.43 -19.91 3.26
N TYR A 329 -15.30 -19.25 2.11
CA TYR A 329 -15.04 -17.80 2.07
C TYR A 329 -16.11 -16.98 2.83
N LEU A 330 -17.33 -17.50 2.96
CA LEU A 330 -18.41 -16.85 3.73
C LEU A 330 -18.05 -16.59 5.19
N ASN A 331 -17.18 -17.43 5.75
CA ASN A 331 -16.74 -17.38 7.15
C ASN A 331 -15.35 -16.74 7.31
N ASP A 332 -14.82 -16.11 6.24
CA ASP A 332 -13.51 -15.48 6.25
C ASP A 332 -13.63 -14.02 6.73
N ASP A 333 -13.21 -13.74 7.97
CA ASP A 333 -13.35 -12.42 8.58
C ASP A 333 -12.62 -11.31 7.82
N TYR A 334 -11.46 -11.64 7.22
CA TYR A 334 -10.70 -10.70 6.40
C TYR A 334 -11.46 -10.34 5.12
N LEU A 335 -12.13 -11.31 4.50
CA LEU A 335 -12.99 -11.05 3.35
C LEU A 335 -14.15 -10.13 3.72
N ILE A 336 -14.85 -10.42 4.81
CA ILE A 336 -15.97 -9.60 5.27
C ILE A 336 -15.51 -8.15 5.50
N HIS A 337 -14.31 -7.95 6.06
CA HIS A 337 -13.73 -6.62 6.21
C HIS A 337 -13.38 -5.95 4.87
N CYS A 338 -12.86 -6.70 3.89
CA CYS A 338 -12.64 -6.17 2.55
C CYS A 338 -13.95 -5.66 1.94
N LEU A 339 -15.04 -6.42 2.07
CA LEU A 339 -16.36 -6.02 1.56
C LEU A 339 -16.90 -4.77 2.27
N ARG A 340 -16.69 -4.66 3.59
CA ARG A 340 -17.02 -3.47 4.37
C ARG A 340 -16.29 -2.23 3.87
N ILE A 341 -14.99 -2.33 3.61
CA ILE A 341 -14.23 -1.20 3.06
C ILE A 341 -14.77 -0.85 1.67
N LEU A 342 -14.98 -1.84 0.80
CA LEU A 342 -15.50 -1.64 -0.56
C LEU A 342 -16.89 -1.01 -0.62
N ARG A 343 -17.69 -1.05 0.46
CA ARG A 343 -18.96 -0.31 0.58
C ARG A 343 -18.79 1.19 0.28
N GLU A 344 -17.66 1.76 0.71
CA GLU A 344 -17.38 3.19 0.57
C GLU A 344 -16.80 3.56 -0.81
N ALA A 345 -16.48 2.56 -1.64
CA ALA A 345 -15.88 2.77 -2.94
C ALA A 345 -16.90 3.27 -3.98
N LYS A 346 -16.46 4.20 -4.84
CA LYS A 346 -17.26 4.72 -5.96
C LYS A 346 -17.00 3.90 -7.23
N LEU A 347 -17.36 2.62 -7.18
CA LEU A 347 -17.12 1.69 -8.29
C LEU A 347 -17.98 2.04 -9.50
N ARG A 348 -17.40 1.95 -10.70
CA ARG A 348 -18.10 1.96 -11.99
C ARG A 348 -18.57 0.55 -12.31
N LYS A 349 -17.65 -0.40 -12.30
CA LYS A 349 -17.91 -1.78 -12.67
C LYS A 349 -17.31 -2.73 -11.63
N ILE A 350 -18.09 -3.71 -11.20
CA ILE A 350 -17.60 -4.78 -10.33
C ILE A 350 -17.88 -6.12 -10.97
N HIS A 351 -16.84 -6.95 -11.04
CA HIS A 351 -16.91 -8.31 -11.52
C HIS A 351 -16.81 -9.25 -10.34
N LEU A 352 -17.75 -10.17 -10.22
CA LEU A 352 -17.80 -11.13 -9.13
C LEU A 352 -17.65 -12.54 -9.69
N LYS A 353 -16.73 -13.31 -9.09
CA LYS A 353 -16.57 -14.74 -9.37
C LYS A 353 -16.70 -15.53 -8.08
N PHE A 354 -17.53 -16.56 -8.11
CA PHE A 354 -17.73 -17.46 -6.98
C PHE A 354 -17.11 -18.81 -7.35
N ASP A 355 -16.00 -19.15 -6.72
CA ASP A 355 -15.22 -20.38 -6.98
C ASP A 355 -15.30 -21.40 -5.82
N GLY A 356 -16.01 -21.07 -4.73
CA GLY A 356 -16.18 -21.98 -3.59
C GLY A 356 -16.78 -23.34 -3.94
N ARG A 357 -16.57 -24.32 -3.04
CA ARG A 357 -16.98 -25.71 -3.24
C ARG A 357 -18.48 -25.87 -3.28
N ARG A 358 -19.17 -25.19 -2.35
CA ARG A 358 -20.64 -25.15 -2.25
C ARG A 358 -21.20 -23.98 -3.04
N GLN A 359 -22.42 -24.16 -3.53
CA GLN A 359 -23.15 -23.06 -4.17
C GLN A 359 -23.56 -22.02 -3.12
N LEU A 360 -23.57 -20.75 -3.50
CA LEU A 360 -24.12 -19.67 -2.71
C LEU A 360 -25.66 -19.75 -2.73
N HIS A 361 -26.26 -19.84 -1.54
CA HIS A 361 -27.70 -19.94 -1.35
C HIS A 361 -28.25 -18.67 -0.68
N GLN A 362 -29.56 -18.44 -0.77
CA GLN A 362 -30.21 -17.31 -0.08
C GLN A 362 -30.09 -17.39 1.44
N SER A 363 -29.91 -18.58 2.00
CA SER A 363 -29.66 -18.78 3.43
C SER A 363 -28.33 -18.17 3.90
N ASP A 364 -27.40 -17.87 2.99
CA ASP A 364 -26.10 -17.24 3.30
C ASP A 364 -26.26 -15.72 3.54
N VAL A 365 -27.27 -15.35 4.33
CA VAL A 365 -27.81 -13.98 4.48
C VAL A 365 -26.73 -12.98 4.89
N LYS A 366 -25.86 -13.35 5.83
CA LYS A 366 -24.78 -12.48 6.33
C LYS A 366 -23.87 -12.00 5.20
N PHE A 367 -23.32 -12.92 4.42
CA PHE A 367 -22.42 -12.60 3.32
C PHE A 367 -23.14 -11.83 2.21
N LEU A 368 -24.37 -12.23 1.88
CA LEU A 368 -25.19 -11.54 0.90
C LEU A 368 -25.47 -10.09 1.33
N GLY A 369 -25.77 -9.86 2.61
CA GLY A 369 -25.99 -8.52 3.16
C GLY A 369 -24.77 -7.61 3.05
N TYR A 370 -23.56 -8.14 3.14
CA TYR A 370 -22.33 -7.37 2.87
C TYR A 370 -22.15 -7.04 1.39
N LEU A 371 -22.43 -7.98 0.49
CA LEU A 371 -22.37 -7.71 -0.96
C LEU A 371 -23.39 -6.65 -1.36
N GLU A 372 -24.62 -6.72 -0.86
CA GLU A 372 -25.68 -5.76 -1.16
C GLU A 372 -25.31 -4.31 -0.80
N GLN A 373 -24.46 -4.11 0.21
CA GLN A 373 -24.02 -2.77 0.61
C GLN A 373 -23.08 -2.14 -0.42
N ILE A 374 -22.37 -2.94 -1.21
CA ILE A 374 -21.49 -2.44 -2.26
C ILE A 374 -22.33 -2.00 -3.45
N LYS A 375 -22.16 -0.73 -3.87
CA LYS A 375 -22.89 -0.16 -5.01
C LYS A 375 -21.97 0.12 -6.18
N ALA A 376 -22.36 -0.33 -7.38
CA ALA A 376 -21.66 -0.07 -8.64
C ALA A 376 -22.65 0.29 -9.77
N ASP A 377 -22.18 0.88 -10.87
CA ASP A 377 -23.04 1.19 -12.02
C ASP A 377 -23.30 -0.05 -12.88
N GLU A 378 -22.36 -0.99 -12.90
CA GLU A 378 -22.48 -2.28 -13.58
C GLU A 378 -21.93 -3.41 -12.69
N VAL A 379 -22.73 -4.47 -12.54
CA VAL A 379 -22.37 -5.67 -11.78
C VAL A 379 -22.38 -6.85 -12.73
N VAL A 380 -21.23 -7.49 -12.88
CA VAL A 380 -21.00 -8.57 -13.86
C VAL A 380 -20.60 -9.85 -13.15
N GLN A 381 -21.18 -10.96 -13.56
CA GLN A 381 -20.72 -12.28 -13.15
C GLN A 381 -19.60 -12.69 -14.09
N ILE A 382 -18.42 -13.01 -13.56
CA ILE A 382 -17.36 -13.61 -14.36
C ILE A 382 -17.80 -15.04 -14.69
N SER A 383 -18.17 -15.30 -15.93
CA SER A 383 -18.27 -16.65 -16.46
C SER A 383 -16.86 -17.18 -16.73
N HIS A 384 -16.63 -18.47 -16.50
CA HIS A 384 -15.37 -19.08 -16.88
C HIS A 384 -15.19 -18.95 -18.41
N ASP A 385 -14.04 -18.44 -18.86
CA ASP A 385 -13.59 -18.50 -20.26
C ASP A 385 -13.28 -19.93 -20.72
N ARG A 386 -13.77 -20.94 -20.00
CA ARG A 386 -13.57 -22.33 -20.38
C ARG A 386 -14.42 -22.64 -21.60
N PRO A 387 -13.93 -23.54 -22.48
CA PRO A 387 -14.66 -23.91 -23.67
C PRO A 387 -16.08 -24.39 -23.37
N PRO A 388 -17.05 -24.21 -24.29
CA PRO A 388 -18.48 -24.48 -24.07
C PRO A 388 -18.82 -25.90 -23.58
N TRP A 389 -17.94 -26.87 -23.83
CA TRP A 389 -18.10 -28.27 -23.42
C TRP A 389 -17.78 -28.52 -21.94
N TYR A 390 -17.11 -27.59 -21.26
CA TYR A 390 -16.87 -27.65 -19.82
C TYR A 390 -17.81 -26.69 -19.09
N ARG A 391 -19.10 -27.05 -19.04
CA ARG A 391 -20.09 -26.31 -18.23
C ARG A 391 -19.85 -26.60 -16.77
N GLU A 392 -19.08 -25.73 -16.11
CA GLU A 392 -19.03 -25.77 -14.66
C GLU A 392 -20.42 -25.47 -14.08
N PRO A 393 -20.84 -26.22 -13.04
CA PRO A 393 -22.09 -25.93 -12.35
C PRO A 393 -22.02 -24.50 -11.82
N LYS A 394 -23.05 -23.70 -12.10
CA LYS A 394 -23.14 -22.32 -11.60
C LYS A 394 -23.00 -22.35 -10.08
N LYS A 395 -22.00 -21.64 -9.56
CA LYS A 395 -21.69 -21.57 -8.13
C LYS A 395 -22.62 -20.64 -7.35
N ILE A 396 -23.56 -19.99 -8.03
CA ILE A 396 -24.62 -19.20 -7.46
C ILE A 396 -25.91 -19.49 -8.22
N HIS A 397 -27.00 -19.65 -7.49
CA HIS A 397 -28.29 -19.86 -8.11
C HIS A 397 -28.76 -18.59 -8.84
N LYS A 398 -29.38 -18.73 -10.01
CA LYS A 398 -29.77 -17.60 -10.88
C LYS A 398 -30.57 -16.50 -10.17
N TRP A 399 -31.62 -16.84 -9.42
CA TRP A 399 -32.43 -15.84 -8.70
C TRP A 399 -31.67 -15.13 -7.57
N VAL A 400 -30.75 -15.82 -6.89
CA VAL A 400 -29.87 -15.18 -5.90
C VAL A 400 -28.95 -14.18 -6.60
N TRP A 401 -28.34 -14.57 -7.72
CA TRP A 401 -27.54 -13.67 -8.53
C TRP A 401 -28.32 -12.47 -9.05
N ASP A 402 -29.52 -12.69 -9.59
CA ASP A 402 -30.38 -11.61 -10.11
C ASP A 402 -30.73 -10.62 -8.98
N GLY A 403 -31.04 -11.11 -7.78
CA GLY A 403 -31.30 -10.28 -6.60
C GLY A 403 -30.07 -9.49 -6.13
N ILE A 404 -28.89 -10.12 -6.05
CA ILE A 404 -27.64 -9.43 -5.74
C ILE A 404 -27.32 -8.37 -6.79
N LYS A 405 -27.44 -8.72 -8.07
CA LYS A 405 -27.16 -7.84 -9.20
C LYS A 405 -28.05 -6.61 -9.15
N GLU A 406 -29.35 -6.78 -8.91
CA GLU A 406 -30.28 -5.68 -8.74
C GLU A 406 -29.92 -4.82 -7.52
N ALA A 407 -29.67 -5.45 -6.37
CA ALA A 407 -29.36 -4.74 -5.13
C ALA A 407 -28.06 -3.93 -5.23
N MET A 408 -27.00 -4.48 -5.82
CA MET A 408 -25.70 -3.84 -5.97
C MET A 408 -25.67 -2.78 -7.09
N THR A 409 -26.56 -2.87 -8.08
CA THR A 409 -26.59 -1.92 -9.20
C THR A 409 -27.24 -0.61 -8.79
N ARG A 410 -26.54 0.53 -8.99
CA ARG A 410 -27.10 1.86 -8.72
C ARG A 410 -28.23 2.18 -9.69
N LYS A 411 -29.35 2.67 -9.15
CA LYS A 411 -30.46 3.20 -9.95
C LYS A 411 -30.05 4.40 -10.80
N LYS A 412 -29.23 5.29 -10.21
CA LYS A 412 -28.63 6.44 -10.90
C LYS A 412 -27.14 6.16 -11.10
N LYS A 413 -26.72 5.98 -12.34
CA LYS A 413 -25.31 5.77 -12.69
C LYS A 413 -24.49 7.00 -12.31
N LEU A 414 -23.31 6.77 -11.74
CA LEU A 414 -22.37 7.82 -11.34
C LEU A 414 -21.46 8.21 -12.51
N TYR A 415 -21.15 7.26 -13.38
CA TYR A 415 -20.30 7.43 -14.56
C TYR A 415 -21.13 7.32 -15.83
N ASN A 416 -20.81 8.16 -16.80
CA ASN A 416 -21.35 8.02 -18.15
C ASN A 416 -20.74 6.75 -18.77
N THR A 417 -21.57 5.97 -19.47
CA THR A 417 -21.08 4.93 -20.38
C THR A 417 -20.36 5.64 -21.52
N GLU A 418 -19.03 5.52 -21.55
CA GLU A 418 -18.18 5.89 -22.69
C GLU A 418 -18.44 4.99 -23.89
#